data_AF-A0A7K3X8E5-F1
#
_entry.id   AF-A0A7K3X8E5-F1
#
_cell.length_a   1.000
_cell.length_b   1.000
_cell.length_c   1.000
_cell.angle_alpha   90.00
_cell.angle_beta   90.00
_cell.angle_gamma   90.00
#
_symmetry.space_group_name_H-M   'P 1'
#
loop_
_entity.id
_entity.type
_entity.pdbx_description
1 polymer ?
#
loop_
_entity_poly.entity_id
_entity_poly.type
_entity_poly.pdbx_seq_one_letter_code
_entity_poly.pdbx_strand_id
1 'polypeptide(L)'
;MRPDEIAQALSALPGVRSDLTGDLLEVVVPAIDDRLRLRPEAVRRGRRISAPNGDPAVEFAVSDGTDEWPLIVTPDDVVFAPVPAAGLLDSAVPFVVSNMPPLVAYSEMVRDAEAVTRRLAGPDARVSNLDEVGATFLMLRAFVAGAVRFGLRPVRAVAWWEQGWAVVRDRVFLPPFRADPAWDELAREATRVPPPAPRPPAEPAVAAGRPVTAAEFDALAPLLTALRPDEEFRAAWARWIRVPPDAFARALTDQVAGAQAALSLYPEGTGSVDLRVYDGDRLSALLQLRFSVPGRTMAVDEIRIAETARSTGLFARLMFNAEALARLLGLTRMTAHATDMGSYALATAGVYLRDPELYRRSRRQP
;
A
#
# COMPACT_ATOMS: atom_id res chain seq x y z
N MET A 1 5.71 23.60 -15.86
CA MET A 1 4.46 24.28 -15.45
C MET A 1 4.86 25.50 -14.66
N ARG A 2 4.03 26.54 -14.60
CA ARG A 2 4.37 27.71 -13.77
C ARG A 2 4.18 27.36 -12.27
N PRO A 3 4.98 27.92 -11.36
CA PRO A 3 4.88 27.60 -9.93
C PRO A 3 3.48 27.80 -9.33
N ASP A 4 2.76 28.84 -9.76
CA ASP A 4 1.39 29.15 -9.37
C ASP A 4 0.39 28.07 -9.79
N GLU A 5 0.57 27.46 -10.97
CA GLU A 5 -0.27 26.35 -11.44
C GLU A 5 -0.07 25.09 -10.60
N ILE A 6 1.18 24.81 -10.20
CA ILE A 6 1.51 23.66 -9.35
C ILE A 6 0.93 23.87 -7.95
N ALA A 7 1.14 25.05 -7.36
CA ALA A 7 0.58 25.42 -6.06
C ALA A 7 -0.96 25.37 -6.07
N GLN A 8 -1.60 25.87 -7.13
CA GLN A 8 -3.05 25.79 -7.29
C GLN A 8 -3.56 24.34 -7.39
N ALA A 9 -2.82 23.45 -8.07
CA ALA A 9 -3.17 22.04 -8.10
C ALA A 9 -3.14 21.43 -6.68
N LEU A 10 -2.08 21.70 -5.92
CA LEU A 10 -1.86 21.20 -4.56
C LEU A 10 -2.81 21.80 -3.52
N SER A 11 -3.30 23.04 -3.72
CA SER A 11 -4.22 23.70 -2.78
C SER A 11 -5.54 22.96 -2.55
N ALA A 12 -5.89 22.00 -3.40
CA ALA A 12 -7.05 21.15 -3.25
C ALA A 12 -6.82 19.96 -2.29
N LEU A 13 -5.59 19.74 -1.82
CA LEU A 13 -5.22 18.64 -0.94
C LEU A 13 -5.20 19.13 0.52
N PRO A 14 -6.05 18.59 1.41
CA PRO A 14 -6.04 18.94 2.83
C PRO A 14 -4.65 18.79 3.45
N GLY A 15 -4.19 19.80 4.19
CA GLY A 15 -2.94 19.77 4.95
C GLY A 15 -1.65 19.92 4.13
N VAL A 16 -1.69 19.68 2.81
CA VAL A 16 -0.53 19.86 1.93
C VAL A 16 -0.25 21.34 1.73
N ARG A 17 1.01 21.73 1.93
CA ARG A 17 1.47 23.12 1.77
C ARG A 17 2.58 23.17 0.74
N SER A 18 2.58 24.18 -0.11
CA SER A 18 3.66 24.42 -1.07
C SER A 18 4.22 25.82 -0.90
N ASP A 19 5.54 25.95 -0.94
CA ASP A 19 6.24 27.22 -0.91
C ASP A 19 7.36 27.25 -1.95
N LEU A 20 7.61 28.42 -2.56
CA LEU A 20 8.67 28.58 -3.56
C LEU A 20 9.91 29.16 -2.88
N THR A 21 10.93 28.34 -2.69
CA THR A 21 12.22 28.75 -2.13
C THR A 21 13.26 28.79 -3.24
N GLY A 22 13.54 29.98 -3.76
CA GLY A 22 14.43 30.15 -4.91
C GLY A 22 13.80 29.57 -6.19
N ASP A 23 14.50 28.64 -6.83
CA ASP A 23 14.04 27.89 -8.01
C ASP A 23 13.33 26.57 -7.67
N LEU A 24 13.22 26.23 -6.38
CA LEU A 24 12.61 24.99 -5.92
C LEU A 24 11.25 25.24 -5.29
N LEU A 25 10.25 24.48 -5.75
CA LEU A 25 8.98 24.35 -5.08
C LEU A 25 9.12 23.28 -3.98
N GLU A 26 9.08 23.69 -2.73
CA GLU A 26 8.98 22.79 -1.60
C GLU A 26 7.51 22.41 -1.37
N VAL A 27 7.20 21.13 -1.30
CA VAL A 27 5.87 20.64 -0.94
C VAL A 27 5.97 19.83 0.35
N VAL A 28 5.28 20.31 1.38
CA VAL A 28 5.20 19.69 2.70
C VAL A 28 3.94 18.82 2.75
N VAL A 29 4.14 17.51 2.96
CA VAL A 29 3.08 16.54 3.23
C VAL A 29 3.21 16.13 4.70
N PRO A 30 2.36 16.64 5.61
CA PRO A 30 2.58 16.50 7.06
C PRO A 30 2.69 15.05 7.55
N ALA A 31 1.98 14.12 6.92
CA ALA A 31 1.92 12.73 7.36
C ALA A 31 3.22 11.94 7.20
N ILE A 32 4.10 12.34 6.27
CA ILE A 32 5.36 11.61 5.99
C ILE A 32 6.59 12.20 6.68
N ASP A 33 6.45 13.37 7.31
CA ASP A 33 7.56 14.11 7.95
C ASP A 33 8.76 14.32 7.02
N ASP A 34 8.47 14.57 5.73
CA ASP A 34 9.45 14.85 4.68
C ASP A 34 8.90 15.91 3.72
N ARG A 35 9.74 16.42 2.82
CA ARG A 35 9.40 17.46 1.85
C ARG A 35 9.82 17.04 0.45
N LEU A 36 8.91 17.19 -0.48
CA LEU A 36 9.25 17.16 -1.90
C LEU A 36 9.96 18.45 -2.27
N ARG A 37 10.97 18.34 -3.15
CA ARG A 37 11.64 19.51 -3.74
C ARG A 37 11.62 19.36 -5.24
N LEU A 38 10.73 20.12 -5.88
CA LEU A 38 10.49 20.03 -7.31
C LEU A 38 10.98 21.29 -8.00
N ARG A 39 11.64 21.10 -9.14
CA ARG A 39 11.89 22.19 -10.09
C ARG A 39 10.63 22.42 -10.94
N PRO A 40 9.99 23.60 -10.91
CA PRO A 40 8.77 23.86 -11.67
C PRO A 40 8.89 23.57 -13.18
N GLU A 41 10.07 23.79 -13.76
CA GLU A 41 10.40 23.50 -15.15
C GLU A 41 10.44 22.00 -15.48
N ALA A 42 10.70 21.14 -14.49
CA ALA A 42 10.65 19.69 -14.63
C ALA A 42 9.21 19.17 -14.66
N VAL A 43 8.24 19.91 -14.09
CA VAL A 43 6.84 19.49 -14.07
C VAL A 43 6.18 19.79 -15.43
N ARG A 44 5.87 18.76 -16.21
CA ARG A 44 5.28 18.88 -17.55
C ARG A 44 3.78 19.10 -17.52
N ARG A 45 3.09 18.36 -16.65
CA ARG A 45 1.64 18.42 -16.48
C ARG A 45 1.26 18.08 -15.04
N GLY A 46 0.10 18.56 -14.62
CA GLY A 46 -0.49 18.31 -13.31
C GLY A 46 -1.99 18.10 -13.47
N ARG A 47 -2.52 17.03 -12.90
CA ARG A 47 -3.93 16.69 -12.97
C ARG A 47 -4.44 16.29 -11.60
N ARG A 48 -5.61 16.83 -11.23
CA ARG A 48 -6.37 16.33 -10.08
C ARG A 48 -6.95 14.96 -10.39
N ILE A 49 -6.70 14.03 -9.50
CA ILE A 49 -7.19 12.65 -9.55
C ILE A 49 -7.82 12.31 -8.19
N SER A 50 -8.42 11.14 -8.09
CA SER A 50 -8.81 10.55 -6.81
C SER A 50 -7.88 9.40 -6.51
N ALA A 51 -7.37 9.35 -5.28
CA ALA A 51 -6.70 8.16 -4.78
C ALA A 51 -7.68 6.96 -4.79
N PRO A 52 -7.18 5.71 -4.70
CA PRO A 52 -8.03 4.52 -4.69
C PRO A 52 -9.20 4.62 -3.71
N ASN A 53 -8.90 5.05 -2.48
CA ASN A 53 -9.86 5.25 -1.41
C ASN A 53 -10.92 6.33 -1.79
N GLY A 54 -10.58 7.28 -2.63
CA GLY A 54 -11.47 8.34 -3.13
C GLY A 54 -11.06 9.72 -2.65
N ASP A 55 -10.04 9.78 -1.81
CA ASP A 55 -9.46 11.03 -1.33
C ASP A 55 -8.89 11.85 -2.49
N PRO A 56 -8.87 13.18 -2.37
CA PRO A 56 -8.29 14.04 -3.39
C PRO A 56 -6.79 13.75 -3.53
N ALA A 57 -6.30 13.73 -4.77
CA ALA A 57 -4.89 13.56 -5.08
C ALA A 57 -4.50 14.38 -6.32
N VAL A 58 -3.21 14.64 -6.48
CA VAL A 58 -2.67 15.33 -7.68
C VAL A 58 -1.58 14.47 -8.29
N GLU A 59 -1.76 14.10 -9.56
CA GLU A 59 -0.74 13.45 -10.39
C GLU A 59 0.02 14.52 -11.18
N PHE A 60 1.33 14.61 -10.93
CA PHE A 60 2.26 15.32 -11.77
C PHE A 60 3.00 14.35 -12.68
N ALA A 61 3.29 14.81 -13.89
CA ALA A 61 4.30 14.17 -14.71
C ALA A 61 5.54 15.05 -14.71
N VAL A 62 6.64 14.49 -14.21
CA VAL A 62 7.91 15.16 -13.99
C VAL A 62 8.93 14.59 -14.96
N SER A 63 9.76 15.43 -15.56
CA SER A 63 10.72 15.03 -16.57
C SER A 63 12.07 15.67 -16.35
N ASP A 64 13.13 14.92 -16.62
CA ASP A 64 14.51 15.42 -16.70
C ASP A 64 14.92 15.84 -18.13
N GLY A 65 13.97 15.78 -19.08
CA GLY A 65 14.19 16.04 -20.50
C GLY A 65 14.35 14.79 -21.37
N THR A 66 14.66 13.63 -20.78
CA THR A 66 14.75 12.35 -21.50
C THR A 66 13.58 11.44 -21.14
N ASP A 67 13.30 11.31 -19.85
CA ASP A 67 12.22 10.47 -19.35
C ASP A 67 11.10 11.31 -18.70
N GLU A 68 9.91 10.73 -18.58
CA GLU A 68 8.78 11.27 -17.82
C GLU A 68 8.39 10.26 -16.73
N TRP A 69 8.25 10.73 -15.50
CA TRP A 69 7.87 9.90 -14.35
C TRP A 69 6.65 10.47 -13.63
N PRO A 70 5.74 9.60 -13.18
CA PRO A 70 4.61 10.01 -12.36
C PRO A 70 5.06 10.35 -10.93
N LEU A 71 4.48 11.42 -10.39
CA LEU A 71 4.52 11.79 -8.99
C LEU A 71 3.10 12.08 -8.54
N ILE A 72 2.58 11.32 -7.59
CA ILE A 72 1.25 11.53 -7.04
C ILE A 72 1.39 12.04 -5.61
N VAL A 73 0.76 13.17 -5.32
CA VAL A 73 0.69 13.75 -3.98
C VAL A 73 -0.72 13.55 -3.43
N THR A 74 -0.82 13.01 -2.22
CA THR A 74 -2.05 12.90 -1.44
C THR A 74 -1.91 13.68 -0.12
N PRO A 75 -2.99 13.86 0.65
CA PRO A 75 -2.90 14.47 1.98
C PRO A 75 -1.94 13.73 2.93
N ASP A 76 -1.87 12.41 2.77
CA ASP A 76 -1.20 11.52 3.71
C ASP A 76 0.11 10.91 3.16
N ASP A 77 0.40 11.08 1.87
CA ASP A 77 1.52 10.38 1.25
C ASP A 77 2.01 11.02 -0.05
N VAL A 78 3.13 10.49 -0.52
CA VAL A 78 3.68 10.75 -1.85
C VAL A 78 3.97 9.43 -2.53
N VAL A 79 3.51 9.27 -3.76
CA VAL A 79 3.66 8.05 -4.55
C VAL A 79 4.48 8.35 -5.79
N PHE A 80 5.46 7.50 -6.06
CA PHE A 80 6.41 7.70 -7.15
C PHE A 80 6.84 6.39 -7.80
N ALA A 81 7.37 6.47 -9.01
CA ALA A 81 7.95 5.31 -9.69
C ALA A 81 9.36 5.00 -9.16
N PRO A 82 9.66 3.74 -8.79
CA PRO A 82 11.02 3.30 -8.49
C PRO A 82 12.00 3.55 -9.65
N VAL A 83 13.30 3.65 -9.34
CA VAL A 83 14.36 3.60 -10.36
C VAL A 83 14.54 2.16 -10.83
N PRO A 84 14.82 1.89 -12.13
CA PRO A 84 15.13 0.54 -12.58
C PRO A 84 16.33 -0.08 -11.84
N ALA A 85 16.16 -1.29 -11.31
CA ALA A 85 17.19 -1.99 -10.53
C ALA A 85 18.51 -2.17 -11.30
N ALA A 86 18.45 -2.36 -12.61
CA ALA A 86 19.62 -2.48 -13.48
C ALA A 86 20.54 -1.26 -13.44
N GLY A 87 20.00 -0.06 -13.14
CA GLY A 87 20.79 1.18 -13.03
C GLY A 87 21.52 1.34 -11.70
N LEU A 88 21.28 0.47 -10.71
CA LEU A 88 21.82 0.62 -9.35
C LEU A 88 23.05 -0.24 -9.10
N LEU A 89 23.23 -1.30 -9.86
CA LEU A 89 24.31 -2.27 -9.69
C LEU A 89 25.43 -2.03 -10.71
N ASP A 90 26.67 -2.20 -10.24
CA ASP A 90 27.84 -2.27 -11.08
C ASP A 90 28.04 -3.71 -11.55
N SER A 91 27.31 -4.08 -12.61
CA SER A 91 27.36 -5.41 -13.20
C SER A 91 27.25 -5.35 -14.72
N ALA A 92 27.98 -6.24 -15.39
CA ALA A 92 27.84 -6.46 -16.82
C ALA A 92 26.57 -7.25 -17.18
N VAL A 93 25.99 -7.97 -16.22
CA VAL A 93 24.74 -8.72 -16.40
C VAL A 93 23.59 -7.91 -15.83
N PRO A 94 22.50 -7.69 -16.58
CA PRO A 94 21.35 -6.94 -16.06
C PRO A 94 20.63 -7.75 -14.97
N PHE A 95 20.41 -7.12 -13.82
CA PHE A 95 19.57 -7.65 -12.76
C PHE A 95 18.18 -7.07 -12.87
N VAL A 96 17.17 -7.95 -12.86
CA VAL A 96 15.76 -7.59 -12.94
C VAL A 96 15.04 -8.09 -11.70
N VAL A 97 14.33 -7.20 -11.01
CA VAL A 97 13.37 -7.58 -9.99
C VAL A 97 12.01 -7.70 -10.68
N SER A 98 11.59 -8.93 -10.97
CA SER A 98 10.39 -9.20 -11.78
C SER A 98 9.09 -8.63 -11.19
N ASN A 99 9.04 -8.49 -9.87
CA ASN A 99 7.85 -8.05 -9.13
C ASN A 99 8.04 -6.63 -8.57
N MET A 100 8.89 -5.80 -9.21
CA MET A 100 9.02 -4.39 -8.86
C MET A 100 7.68 -3.68 -9.11
N PRO A 101 7.07 -3.05 -8.09
CA PRO A 101 5.84 -2.32 -8.30
C PRO A 101 6.10 -1.10 -9.20
N PRO A 102 5.15 -0.74 -10.09
CA PRO A 102 5.30 0.41 -10.97
C PRO A 102 5.31 1.74 -10.20
N LEU A 103 4.68 1.75 -9.02
CA LEU A 103 4.59 2.87 -8.11
C LEU A 103 4.70 2.37 -6.67
N VAL A 104 5.29 3.19 -5.81
CA VAL A 104 5.40 2.93 -4.37
C VAL A 104 5.11 4.20 -3.61
N ALA A 105 4.38 4.10 -2.49
CA ALA A 105 4.21 5.21 -1.57
C ALA A 105 5.46 5.40 -0.69
N TYR A 106 5.73 6.63 -0.28
CA TYR A 106 6.81 6.92 0.67
C TYR A 106 6.60 6.15 1.98
N SER A 107 5.37 6.13 2.50
CA SER A 107 5.06 5.39 3.72
C SER A 107 5.24 3.87 3.57
N GLU A 108 4.91 3.31 2.40
CA GLU A 108 5.09 1.89 2.08
C GLU A 108 6.58 1.53 2.02
N MET A 109 7.39 2.32 1.33
CA MET A 109 8.84 2.13 1.29
C MET A 109 9.44 2.11 2.71
N VAL A 110 9.08 3.06 3.57
CA VAL A 110 9.59 3.11 4.96
C VAL A 110 9.12 1.88 5.75
N ARG A 111 7.83 1.54 5.66
CA ARG A 111 7.23 0.39 6.35
C ARG A 111 7.87 -0.93 5.91
N ASP A 112 8.11 -1.10 4.63
CA ASP A 112 8.62 -2.34 4.07
C ASP A 112 10.12 -2.51 4.39
N ALA A 113 10.90 -1.42 4.36
CA ALA A 113 12.27 -1.42 4.85
C ALA A 113 12.35 -1.81 6.34
N GLU A 114 11.45 -1.26 7.17
CA GLU A 114 11.32 -1.62 8.58
C GLU A 114 10.95 -3.11 8.74
N ALA A 115 9.93 -3.58 8.04
CA ALA A 115 9.42 -4.93 8.16
C ALA A 115 10.48 -5.99 7.82
N VAL A 116 11.22 -5.79 6.73
CA VAL A 116 12.31 -6.68 6.30
C VAL A 116 13.43 -6.70 7.34
N THR A 117 13.83 -5.54 7.83
CA THR A 117 14.90 -5.43 8.84
C THR A 117 14.52 -6.13 10.13
N ARG A 118 13.29 -5.93 10.62
CA ARG A 118 12.79 -6.60 11.82
C ARG A 118 12.69 -8.10 11.65
N ARG A 119 12.26 -8.58 10.47
CA ARG A 119 12.23 -10.01 10.14
C ARG A 119 13.62 -10.64 10.25
N LEU A 120 14.66 -9.92 9.86
CA LEU A 120 16.06 -10.38 9.93
C LEU A 120 16.66 -10.30 11.34
N ALA A 121 16.18 -9.38 12.17
CA ALA A 121 16.66 -9.20 13.55
C ALA A 121 16.02 -10.17 14.57
N GLY A 122 15.02 -10.96 14.16
CA GLY A 122 14.30 -11.87 15.07
C GLY A 122 15.16 -13.06 15.56
N PRO A 123 14.95 -13.56 16.79
CA PRO A 123 15.69 -14.70 17.33
C PRO A 123 15.50 -15.99 16.51
N ASP A 124 14.34 -16.13 15.85
CA ASP A 124 14.01 -17.26 14.98
C ASP A 124 14.18 -16.93 13.49
N ALA A 125 14.93 -15.87 13.15
CA ALA A 125 15.11 -15.43 11.76
C ALA A 125 15.86 -16.49 10.93
N ARG A 126 15.13 -17.42 10.34
CA ARG A 126 15.63 -18.34 9.33
C ARG A 126 15.52 -17.68 7.97
N VAL A 127 16.66 -17.24 7.44
CA VAL A 127 16.77 -16.80 6.05
C VAL A 127 16.88 -18.04 5.17
N SER A 128 15.74 -18.59 4.75
CA SER A 128 15.70 -19.78 3.90
C SER A 128 15.96 -19.48 2.42
N ASN A 129 15.82 -18.22 2.00
CA ASN A 129 15.95 -17.79 0.60
C ASN A 129 16.77 -16.49 0.51
N LEU A 130 18.07 -16.61 0.28
CA LEU A 130 18.99 -15.46 0.22
C LEU A 130 18.77 -14.63 -1.06
N ASP A 131 18.33 -15.24 -2.15
CA ASP A 131 18.04 -14.55 -3.40
C ASP A 131 16.83 -13.62 -3.26
N GLU A 132 15.77 -14.08 -2.58
CA GLU A 132 14.61 -13.25 -2.25
C GLU A 132 14.98 -12.08 -1.34
N VAL A 133 15.85 -12.32 -0.36
CA VAL A 133 16.34 -11.25 0.52
C VAL A 133 17.15 -10.22 -0.28
N GLY A 134 18.06 -10.67 -1.15
CA GLY A 134 18.83 -9.79 -2.02
C GLY A 134 17.94 -8.97 -2.96
N ALA A 135 17.01 -9.62 -3.65
CA ALA A 135 16.04 -8.95 -4.52
C ALA A 135 15.21 -7.91 -3.74
N THR A 136 14.84 -8.21 -2.51
CA THR A 136 14.10 -7.28 -1.63
C THR A 136 14.93 -6.05 -1.28
N PHE A 137 16.21 -6.19 -0.89
CA PHE A 137 17.06 -5.03 -0.60
C PHE A 137 17.37 -4.20 -1.85
N LEU A 138 17.58 -4.86 -3.00
CA LEU A 138 17.74 -4.17 -4.28
C LEU A 138 16.48 -3.37 -4.64
N MET A 139 15.30 -3.94 -4.43
CA MET A 139 14.01 -3.28 -4.62
C MET A 139 13.84 -2.06 -3.71
N LEU A 140 14.12 -2.20 -2.41
CA LEU A 140 14.05 -1.08 -1.46
C LEU A 140 15.03 0.05 -1.83
N ARG A 141 16.21 -0.28 -2.35
CA ARG A 141 17.17 0.73 -2.83
C ARG A 141 16.66 1.45 -4.09
N ALA A 142 15.97 0.75 -4.98
CA ALA A 142 15.26 1.35 -6.11
C ALA A 142 14.13 2.29 -5.68
N PHE A 143 13.42 1.98 -4.58
CA PHE A 143 12.42 2.87 -4.00
C PHE A 143 13.06 4.14 -3.47
N VAL A 144 14.13 4.02 -2.68
CA VAL A 144 14.86 5.17 -2.13
C VAL A 144 15.39 6.07 -3.26
N ALA A 145 16.02 5.50 -4.28
CA ALA A 145 16.51 6.25 -5.42
C ALA A 145 15.37 6.94 -6.19
N GLY A 146 14.20 6.28 -6.31
CA GLY A 146 12.98 6.87 -6.84
C GLY A 146 12.52 8.09 -6.04
N ALA A 147 12.51 8.00 -4.70
CA ALA A 147 12.14 9.12 -3.83
C ALA A 147 13.11 10.31 -3.99
N VAL A 148 14.41 10.04 -3.98
CA VAL A 148 15.48 11.05 -4.13
C VAL A 148 15.36 11.81 -5.45
N ARG A 149 14.92 11.15 -6.53
CA ARG A 149 14.65 11.80 -7.83
C ARG A 149 13.65 12.96 -7.72
N PHE A 150 12.71 12.90 -6.78
CA PHE A 150 11.72 13.95 -6.51
C PHE A 150 12.12 14.89 -5.36
N GLY A 151 13.38 14.83 -4.93
CA GLY A 151 13.94 15.69 -3.90
C GLY A 151 13.57 15.30 -2.46
N LEU A 152 12.90 14.15 -2.27
CA LEU A 152 12.63 13.57 -0.95
C LEU A 152 13.93 13.12 -0.28
N ARG A 153 13.90 13.02 1.05
CA ARG A 153 15.01 12.56 1.87
C ARG A 153 14.56 11.40 2.78
N PRO A 154 14.49 10.17 2.24
CA PRO A 154 13.98 9.01 2.97
C PRO A 154 14.97 8.43 3.99
N VAL A 155 15.50 9.28 4.88
CA VAL A 155 16.54 8.94 5.86
C VAL A 155 16.13 7.75 6.73
N ARG A 156 14.85 7.67 7.11
CA ARG A 156 14.31 6.54 7.89
C ARG A 156 14.36 5.23 7.12
N ALA A 157 13.98 5.22 5.84
CA ALA A 157 14.05 4.01 5.02
C ALA A 157 15.50 3.55 4.82
N VAL A 158 16.43 4.49 4.61
CA VAL A 158 17.87 4.19 4.51
C VAL A 158 18.42 3.64 5.82
N ALA A 159 18.03 4.20 6.97
CA ALA A 159 18.44 3.67 8.28
C ALA A 159 18.01 2.22 8.48
N TRP A 160 16.77 1.90 8.12
CA TRP A 160 16.29 0.53 8.14
C TRP A 160 17.06 -0.36 7.17
N TRP A 161 17.23 0.09 5.94
CA TRP A 161 17.96 -0.63 4.91
C TRP A 161 19.39 -0.99 5.35
N GLU A 162 20.16 -0.02 5.87
CA GLU A 162 21.54 -0.23 6.34
C GLU A 162 21.61 -1.24 7.48
N GLN A 163 20.68 -1.15 8.44
CA GLN A 163 20.60 -2.10 9.56
C GLN A 163 20.29 -3.52 9.08
N GLY A 164 19.29 -3.69 8.21
CA GLY A 164 18.92 -4.99 7.68
C GLY A 164 19.99 -5.58 6.76
N TRP A 165 20.58 -4.75 5.89
CA TRP A 165 21.61 -5.16 4.95
C TRP A 165 22.87 -5.62 5.68
N ALA A 166 23.28 -4.94 6.76
CA ALA A 166 24.42 -5.34 7.57
C ALA A 166 24.31 -6.78 8.12
N VAL A 167 23.10 -7.29 8.35
CA VAL A 167 22.86 -8.67 8.82
C VAL A 167 23.10 -9.70 7.72
N VAL A 168 22.90 -9.36 6.45
CA VAL A 168 22.83 -10.33 5.33
C VAL A 168 23.85 -10.11 4.22
N ARG A 169 24.53 -8.95 4.18
CA ARG A 169 25.41 -8.54 3.07
C ARG A 169 26.49 -9.55 2.70
N ASP A 170 27.04 -10.27 3.69
CA ASP A 170 28.13 -11.24 3.46
C ASP A 170 27.59 -12.61 2.99
N ARG A 171 26.27 -12.78 2.94
CA ARG A 171 25.58 -14.03 2.57
C ARG A 171 24.77 -13.90 1.27
N VAL A 172 24.33 -12.69 0.94
CA VAL A 172 23.53 -12.41 -0.26
C VAL A 172 24.45 -12.20 -1.45
N PHE A 173 24.15 -12.86 -2.57
CA PHE A 173 24.88 -12.68 -3.81
C PHE A 173 24.26 -11.54 -4.64
N LEU A 174 24.71 -10.31 -4.37
CA LEU A 174 24.45 -9.16 -5.24
C LEU A 174 25.78 -8.57 -5.72
N PRO A 175 25.87 -8.11 -6.99
CA PRO A 175 26.97 -7.25 -7.40
C PRO A 175 27.08 -5.99 -6.52
N PRO A 176 28.23 -5.30 -6.54
CA PRO A 176 28.36 -4.01 -5.87
C PRO A 176 27.32 -3.00 -6.37
N PHE A 177 26.85 -2.14 -5.47
CA PHE A 177 26.08 -0.96 -5.87
C PHE A 177 27.01 0.08 -6.51
N ARG A 178 26.50 0.80 -7.52
CA ARG A 178 27.21 1.95 -8.11
C ARG A 178 27.37 3.04 -7.06
N ALA A 179 28.41 3.86 -7.22
CA ALA A 179 28.60 5.06 -6.43
C ALA A 179 27.39 5.99 -6.57
N ASP A 180 26.81 6.39 -5.44
CA ASP A 180 25.62 7.22 -5.36
C ASP A 180 25.81 8.24 -4.23
N PRO A 181 26.25 9.48 -4.55
CA PRO A 181 26.51 10.50 -3.54
C PRO A 181 25.27 10.88 -2.72
N ALA A 182 24.08 10.77 -3.29
CA ALA A 182 22.84 11.05 -2.58
C ALA A 182 22.55 9.93 -1.55
N TRP A 183 22.79 8.68 -1.92
CA TRP A 183 22.76 7.57 -0.95
C TRP A 183 23.77 7.80 0.18
N ASP A 184 25.00 8.15 -0.14
CA ASP A 184 26.07 8.34 0.86
C ASP A 184 25.75 9.48 1.85
N GLU A 185 25.05 10.51 1.39
CA GLU A 185 24.53 11.57 2.26
C GLU A 185 23.41 11.06 3.17
N LEU A 186 22.42 10.37 2.62
CA LEU A 186 21.32 9.80 3.40
C LEU A 186 21.82 8.75 4.41
N ALA A 187 22.78 7.93 4.03
CA ALA A 187 23.37 6.91 4.90
C ALA A 187 24.11 7.55 6.08
N ARG A 188 24.81 8.66 5.88
CA ARG A 188 25.42 9.43 6.97
C ARG A 188 24.37 10.01 7.92
N GLU A 189 23.27 10.53 7.40
CA GLU A 189 22.17 11.04 8.23
C GLU A 189 21.44 9.93 8.97
N ALA A 190 21.27 8.78 8.32
CA ALA A 190 20.63 7.60 8.85
C ALA A 190 21.32 7.06 10.12
N THR A 191 22.62 7.29 10.29
CA THR A 191 23.35 6.95 11.54
C THR A 191 22.81 7.65 12.78
N ARG A 192 22.11 8.78 12.61
CA ARG A 192 21.50 9.56 13.70
C ARG A 192 20.08 9.12 14.01
N VAL A 193 19.47 8.29 13.16
CA VAL A 193 18.16 7.72 13.41
C VAL A 193 18.34 6.66 14.49
N PRO A 194 17.71 6.81 15.67
CA PRO A 194 17.86 5.83 16.72
C PRO A 194 17.38 4.45 16.24
N PRO A 195 18.04 3.37 16.67
CA PRO A 195 17.52 2.03 16.43
C PRO A 195 16.11 1.96 16.99
N PRO A 196 15.21 1.20 16.35
CA PRO A 196 13.85 1.08 16.83
C PRO A 196 13.84 0.66 18.30
N ALA A 197 12.97 1.30 19.08
CA ALA A 197 12.54 0.66 20.32
C ALA A 197 12.07 -0.77 19.96
N PRO A 198 12.41 -1.79 20.77
CA PRO A 198 11.77 -3.08 20.63
C PRO A 198 10.27 -2.80 20.58
N ARG A 199 9.61 -3.24 19.49
CA ARG A 199 8.16 -3.08 19.40
C ARG A 199 7.65 -3.78 20.65
N PRO A 200 6.91 -3.11 21.56
CA PRO A 200 6.27 -3.84 22.64
C PRO A 200 5.56 -5.02 21.97
N PRO A 201 5.73 -6.25 22.49
CA PRO A 201 5.12 -7.44 21.88
C PRO A 201 3.71 -7.04 21.61
N ALA A 202 3.32 -6.98 20.31
CA ALA A 202 2.16 -6.22 19.87
C ALA A 202 1.07 -6.47 20.89
N GLU A 203 0.84 -5.48 21.78
CA GLU A 203 -0.22 -5.62 22.75
C GLU A 203 -1.39 -5.81 21.83
N PRO A 204 -2.00 -6.99 21.83
CA PRO A 204 -3.00 -7.26 20.83
C PRO A 204 -3.99 -6.11 21.05
N ALA A 205 -4.32 -5.37 19.99
CA ALA A 205 -5.24 -4.24 20.09
C ALA A 205 -6.57 -4.85 20.52
N VAL A 206 -6.73 -5.00 21.83
CA VAL A 206 -7.63 -5.95 22.46
C VAL A 206 -8.33 -5.14 23.50
N ALA A 207 -9.46 -4.58 23.08
CA ALA A 207 -10.62 -4.72 23.92
C ALA A 207 -10.95 -6.21 23.99
N ALA A 208 -10.25 -6.95 24.86
CA ALA A 208 -10.66 -8.29 25.24
C ALA A 208 -11.99 -8.13 25.96
N GLY A 209 -13.00 -8.83 25.47
CA GLY A 209 -14.05 -9.30 26.35
C GLY A 209 -15.23 -8.36 26.54
N ARG A 210 -15.47 -7.36 25.67
CA ARG A 210 -16.85 -6.86 25.59
C ARG A 210 -17.69 -7.89 24.82
N PRO A 211 -18.73 -8.48 25.45
CA PRO A 211 -19.68 -9.31 24.72
C PRO A 211 -20.35 -8.47 23.64
N VAL A 212 -20.33 -8.98 22.42
CA VAL A 212 -21.05 -8.39 21.29
C VAL A 212 -22.49 -8.87 21.36
N THR A 213 -23.44 -7.95 21.11
CA THR A 213 -24.87 -8.22 21.16
C THR A 213 -25.46 -8.39 19.76
N ALA A 214 -26.61 -9.07 19.65
CA ALA A 214 -27.33 -9.16 18.38
C ALA A 214 -27.73 -7.77 17.84
N ALA A 215 -28.15 -6.87 18.75
CA ALA A 215 -28.54 -5.50 18.41
C ALA A 215 -27.43 -4.69 17.70
N GLU A 216 -26.16 -5.00 17.97
CA GLU A 216 -25.04 -4.35 17.27
C GLU A 216 -24.92 -4.80 15.81
N PHE A 217 -25.27 -6.05 15.49
CA PHE A 217 -25.35 -6.50 14.10
C PHE A 217 -26.63 -6.00 13.43
N ASP A 218 -27.75 -5.97 14.14
CA ASP A 218 -29.01 -5.43 13.62
C ASP A 218 -28.87 -3.96 13.23
N ALA A 219 -28.15 -3.17 14.04
CA ALA A 219 -27.87 -1.75 13.77
C ALA A 219 -26.98 -1.51 12.54
N LEU A 220 -26.27 -2.54 12.06
CA LEU A 220 -25.42 -2.45 10.87
C LEU A 220 -26.14 -2.85 9.59
N ALA A 221 -27.37 -3.38 9.64
CA ALA A 221 -28.11 -3.68 8.43
C ALA A 221 -28.53 -2.39 7.69
N PRO A 222 -28.48 -2.34 6.34
CA PRO A 222 -28.09 -3.42 5.42
C PRO A 222 -26.57 -3.46 5.12
N LEU A 223 -25.78 -2.56 5.68
CA LEU A 223 -24.33 -2.44 5.42
C LEU A 223 -23.57 -3.74 5.73
N LEU A 224 -23.86 -4.36 6.88
CA LEU A 224 -23.34 -5.66 7.28
C LEU A 224 -24.46 -6.51 7.89
N THR A 225 -24.74 -7.65 7.29
CA THR A 225 -25.72 -8.63 7.77
C THR A 225 -24.98 -9.89 8.20
N ALA A 226 -25.03 -10.23 9.49
CA ALA A 226 -24.59 -11.55 9.94
C ALA A 226 -25.64 -12.59 9.53
N LEU A 227 -25.25 -13.64 8.82
CA LEU A 227 -26.22 -14.62 8.29
C LEU A 227 -26.90 -15.46 9.38
N ARG A 228 -26.23 -15.64 10.53
CA ARG A 228 -26.74 -16.32 11.72
C ARG A 228 -26.18 -15.67 12.98
N PRO A 229 -26.70 -14.52 13.46
CA PRO A 229 -26.17 -13.82 14.62
C PRO A 229 -26.60 -14.47 15.95
N ASP A 230 -26.62 -15.81 16.01
CA ASP A 230 -27.00 -16.59 17.19
C ASP A 230 -25.89 -16.55 18.27
N GLU A 231 -26.12 -17.29 19.36
CA GLU A 231 -25.17 -17.33 20.47
C GLU A 231 -23.81 -17.91 20.05
N GLU A 232 -23.80 -18.90 19.16
CA GLU A 232 -22.59 -19.54 18.65
C GLU A 232 -21.77 -18.56 17.81
N PHE A 233 -22.40 -17.81 16.91
CA PHE A 233 -21.74 -16.75 16.14
C PHE A 233 -21.15 -15.66 17.04
N ARG A 234 -21.90 -15.19 18.04
CA ARG A 234 -21.40 -14.15 18.96
C ARG A 234 -20.25 -14.66 19.83
N ALA A 235 -20.30 -15.93 20.25
CA ALA A 235 -19.19 -16.57 20.95
C ALA A 235 -17.95 -16.71 20.04
N ALA A 236 -18.14 -17.11 18.78
CA ALA A 236 -17.08 -17.18 17.78
C ALA A 236 -16.47 -15.79 17.53
N TRP A 237 -17.29 -14.75 17.43
CA TRP A 237 -16.83 -13.36 17.28
C TRP A 237 -15.97 -12.95 18.46
N ALA A 238 -16.49 -13.06 19.69
CA ALA A 238 -15.77 -12.68 20.90
C ALA A 238 -14.44 -13.45 21.06
N ARG A 239 -14.39 -14.69 20.58
CA ARG A 239 -13.19 -15.54 20.62
C ARG A 239 -12.15 -15.16 19.56
N TRP A 240 -12.57 -14.94 18.32
CA TRP A 240 -11.67 -14.84 17.17
C TRP A 240 -11.54 -13.43 16.62
N ILE A 241 -12.63 -12.69 16.54
CA ILE A 241 -12.70 -11.36 15.95
C ILE A 241 -12.59 -10.32 17.06
N ARG A 242 -11.37 -9.84 17.30
CA ARG A 242 -11.05 -8.91 18.39
C ARG A 242 -11.35 -7.44 18.07
N VAL A 243 -12.24 -7.20 17.10
CA VAL A 243 -12.63 -5.87 16.67
C VAL A 243 -14.14 -5.69 16.78
N PRO A 244 -14.63 -4.48 17.09
CA PRO A 244 -16.07 -4.19 17.08
C PRO A 244 -16.72 -4.45 15.70
N PRO A 245 -17.99 -4.89 15.66
CA PRO A 245 -18.70 -5.12 14.40
C PRO A 245 -18.73 -3.90 13.46
N ASP A 246 -18.85 -2.70 14.01
CA ASP A 246 -18.85 -1.45 13.23
C ASP A 246 -17.48 -1.14 12.62
N ALA A 247 -16.39 -1.46 13.32
CA ALA A 247 -15.04 -1.33 12.77
C ALA A 247 -14.79 -2.35 11.65
N PHE A 248 -15.28 -3.58 11.81
CA PHE A 248 -15.25 -4.60 10.76
C PHE A 248 -16.03 -4.14 9.52
N ALA A 249 -17.27 -3.67 9.72
CA ALA A 249 -18.12 -3.17 8.64
C ALA A 249 -17.45 -2.00 7.90
N ARG A 250 -16.96 -0.99 8.64
CA ARG A 250 -16.25 0.15 8.06
C ARG A 250 -15.05 -0.29 7.25
N ALA A 251 -14.15 -1.12 7.79
CA ALA A 251 -12.97 -1.57 7.06
C ALA A 251 -13.31 -2.26 5.73
N LEU A 252 -14.45 -2.94 5.68
CA LEU A 252 -14.92 -3.65 4.50
C LEU A 252 -15.63 -2.72 3.48
N THR A 253 -16.37 -1.72 3.94
CA THR A 253 -17.28 -0.91 3.10
C THR A 253 -16.86 0.54 2.93
N ASP A 254 -15.74 0.96 3.52
CA ASP A 254 -15.30 2.35 3.51
C ASP A 254 -15.20 2.90 2.08
N GLN A 255 -15.77 4.09 1.88
CA GLN A 255 -15.83 4.80 0.60
C GLN A 255 -16.44 3.99 -0.57
N VAL A 256 -17.20 2.93 -0.29
CA VAL A 256 -17.95 2.14 -1.29
C VAL A 256 -19.45 2.39 -1.11
N ALA A 257 -19.96 3.42 -1.78
CA ALA A 257 -21.38 3.75 -1.76
C ALA A 257 -22.23 2.56 -2.25
N GLY A 258 -23.34 2.29 -1.55
CA GLY A 258 -24.23 1.18 -1.87
C GLY A 258 -23.69 -0.22 -1.53
N ALA A 259 -22.60 -0.32 -0.76
CA ALA A 259 -22.10 -1.60 -0.27
C ALA A 259 -23.07 -2.26 0.72
N GLN A 260 -23.25 -3.56 0.56
CA GLN A 260 -24.00 -4.44 1.45
C GLN A 260 -23.21 -5.74 1.58
N ALA A 261 -22.84 -6.11 2.80
CA ALA A 261 -22.06 -7.30 3.08
C ALA A 261 -22.86 -8.33 3.86
N ALA A 262 -22.75 -9.60 3.48
CA ALA A 262 -23.23 -10.74 4.26
C ALA A 262 -22.03 -11.49 4.86
N LEU A 263 -22.09 -11.76 6.16
CA LEU A 263 -20.97 -12.35 6.91
C LEU A 263 -21.38 -13.67 7.56
N SER A 264 -20.54 -14.68 7.33
CA SER A 264 -20.55 -15.95 8.07
C SER A 264 -19.29 -16.06 8.90
N LEU A 265 -19.43 -16.50 10.15
CA LEU A 265 -18.31 -16.81 11.03
C LEU A 265 -18.62 -18.14 11.72
N TYR A 266 -17.66 -19.05 11.68
CA TYR A 266 -17.79 -20.39 12.25
C TYR A 266 -17.02 -20.51 13.57
N PRO A 267 -17.39 -21.47 14.44
CA PRO A 267 -16.79 -21.65 15.78
C PRO A 267 -15.28 -21.83 15.79
N GLU A 268 -14.71 -22.38 14.73
CA GLU A 268 -13.29 -22.59 14.54
C GLU A 268 -12.52 -21.33 14.13
N GLY A 269 -13.20 -20.20 13.89
CA GLY A 269 -12.57 -18.93 13.52
C GLY A 269 -12.29 -18.76 12.03
N THR A 270 -12.90 -19.62 11.20
CA THR A 270 -13.02 -19.41 9.76
C THR A 270 -14.27 -18.57 9.49
N GLY A 271 -14.28 -17.83 8.39
CA GLY A 271 -15.44 -17.06 7.98
C GLY A 271 -15.41 -16.69 6.51
N SER A 272 -16.53 -16.14 6.04
CA SER A 272 -16.67 -15.65 4.68
C SER A 272 -17.47 -14.36 4.64
N VAL A 273 -17.14 -13.51 3.68
CA VAL A 273 -17.83 -12.26 3.39
C VAL A 273 -18.28 -12.27 1.94
N ASP A 274 -19.58 -12.07 1.72
CA ASP A 274 -20.15 -11.78 0.41
C ASP A 274 -20.56 -10.31 0.37
N LEU A 275 -19.76 -9.47 -0.28
CA LEU A 275 -20.04 -8.05 -0.45
C LEU A 275 -20.62 -7.79 -1.84
N ARG A 276 -21.73 -7.05 -1.87
CA ARG A 276 -22.39 -6.55 -3.08
C ARG A 276 -22.40 -5.03 -3.05
N VAL A 277 -22.16 -4.41 -4.20
CA VAL A 277 -22.21 -2.94 -4.35
C VAL A 277 -23.30 -2.59 -5.32
N TYR A 278 -24.22 -1.73 -4.91
CA TYR A 278 -25.33 -1.29 -5.73
C TYR A 278 -25.17 0.18 -6.15
N ASP A 279 -25.54 0.48 -7.40
CA ASP A 279 -25.79 1.84 -7.88
C ASP A 279 -27.29 1.96 -8.19
N GLY A 280 -28.04 2.59 -7.27
CA GLY A 280 -29.49 2.46 -7.21
C GLY A 280 -29.90 0.99 -7.04
N ASP A 281 -30.72 0.47 -7.95
CA ASP A 281 -31.18 -0.93 -7.92
C ASP A 281 -30.28 -1.90 -8.71
N ARG A 282 -29.19 -1.40 -9.31
CA ARG A 282 -28.32 -2.21 -10.18
C ARG A 282 -27.09 -2.68 -9.41
N LEU A 283 -26.78 -3.98 -9.52
CA LEU A 283 -25.55 -4.55 -8.98
C LEU A 283 -24.35 -4.08 -9.81
N SER A 284 -23.49 -3.28 -9.18
CA SER A 284 -22.28 -2.70 -9.77
C SER A 284 -21.02 -3.50 -9.48
N ALA A 285 -20.95 -4.20 -8.36
CA ALA A 285 -19.84 -5.10 -8.05
C ALA A 285 -20.20 -6.20 -7.05
N LEU A 286 -19.36 -7.25 -7.04
CA LEU A 286 -19.38 -8.34 -6.08
C LEU A 286 -17.94 -8.66 -5.65
N LEU A 287 -17.75 -8.91 -4.36
CA LEU A 287 -16.50 -9.35 -3.74
C LEU A 287 -16.79 -10.51 -2.79
N GLN A 288 -16.10 -11.63 -2.96
CA GLN A 288 -16.16 -12.79 -2.07
C GLN A 288 -14.82 -13.01 -1.39
N LEU A 289 -14.85 -13.03 -0.07
CA LEU A 289 -13.69 -13.29 0.77
C LEU A 289 -13.92 -14.54 1.61
N ARG A 290 -12.87 -15.34 1.79
CA ARG A 290 -12.76 -16.32 2.87
C ARG A 290 -11.60 -15.96 3.76
N PHE A 291 -11.72 -16.18 5.06
CA PHE A 291 -10.62 -15.93 5.99
C PHE A 291 -10.55 -17.00 7.07
N SER A 292 -9.36 -17.16 7.64
CA SER A 292 -9.08 -17.99 8.80
C SER A 292 -8.25 -17.18 9.78
N VAL A 293 -8.83 -16.80 10.92
CA VAL A 293 -8.09 -16.11 11.98
C VAL A 293 -7.01 -17.02 12.58
N PRO A 294 -7.28 -18.30 12.92
CA PRO A 294 -6.22 -19.20 13.39
C PRO A 294 -5.13 -19.44 12.35
N GLY A 295 -5.52 -19.58 11.08
CA GLY A 295 -4.59 -19.75 9.96
C GLY A 295 -3.86 -18.47 9.56
N ARG A 296 -4.30 -17.31 10.05
CA ARG A 296 -3.81 -15.97 9.69
C ARG A 296 -3.82 -15.72 8.17
N THR A 297 -4.83 -16.25 7.49
CA THR A 297 -4.97 -16.17 6.02
C THR A 297 -6.30 -15.57 5.59
N MET A 298 -6.29 -14.91 4.45
CA MET A 298 -7.46 -14.48 3.70
C MET A 298 -7.32 -14.93 2.24
N ALA A 299 -8.41 -15.33 1.62
CA ALA A 299 -8.51 -15.59 0.20
C ALA A 299 -9.57 -14.67 -0.42
N VAL A 300 -9.21 -14.02 -1.53
CA VAL A 300 -10.17 -13.38 -2.44
C VAL A 300 -10.59 -14.44 -3.45
N ASP A 301 -11.78 -14.97 -3.27
CA ASP A 301 -12.30 -16.04 -4.14
C ASP A 301 -12.83 -15.47 -5.45
N GLU A 302 -13.55 -14.35 -5.36
CA GLU A 302 -14.15 -13.72 -6.52
C GLU A 302 -14.21 -12.20 -6.36
N ILE A 303 -13.95 -11.49 -7.45
CA ILE A 303 -14.24 -10.07 -7.58
C ILE A 303 -14.80 -9.81 -8.98
N ARG A 304 -16.00 -9.25 -9.06
CA ARG A 304 -16.67 -8.90 -10.32
C ARG A 304 -17.07 -7.44 -10.30
N ILE A 305 -16.76 -6.72 -11.37
CA ILE A 305 -17.15 -5.32 -11.56
C ILE A 305 -18.01 -5.25 -12.82
N ALA A 306 -19.23 -4.75 -12.68
CA ALA A 306 -20.12 -4.49 -13.80
C ALA A 306 -19.46 -3.52 -14.78
N GLU A 307 -19.78 -3.64 -16.06
CA GLU A 307 -19.17 -2.82 -17.11
C GLU A 307 -19.35 -1.32 -16.87
N THR A 308 -20.52 -0.91 -16.39
CA THR A 308 -20.85 0.48 -16.03
C THR A 308 -20.02 1.02 -14.87
N ALA A 309 -19.53 0.15 -13.99
CA ALA A 309 -18.71 0.50 -12.84
C ALA A 309 -17.21 0.31 -13.10
N ARG A 310 -16.82 -0.20 -14.26
CA ARG A 310 -15.41 -0.20 -14.68
C ARG A 310 -14.93 1.23 -14.71
N SER A 311 -13.64 1.45 -14.47
CA SER A 311 -13.03 2.78 -14.57
C SER A 311 -13.45 3.81 -13.49
N THR A 312 -14.23 3.39 -12.50
CA THR A 312 -14.62 4.25 -11.36
C THR A 312 -13.68 4.17 -10.16
N GLY A 313 -12.67 3.29 -10.24
CA GLY A 313 -11.83 2.91 -9.10
C GLY A 313 -12.52 1.96 -8.11
N LEU A 314 -13.73 1.45 -8.40
CA LEU A 314 -14.46 0.57 -7.48
C LEU A 314 -13.69 -0.72 -7.15
N PHE A 315 -13.09 -1.34 -8.17
CA PHE A 315 -12.17 -2.46 -7.98
C PHE A 315 -11.09 -2.15 -6.94
N ALA A 316 -10.52 -0.93 -7.04
CA ALA A 316 -9.47 -0.42 -6.16
C ALA A 316 -9.87 -0.32 -4.71
N ARG A 317 -11.04 0.25 -4.47
CA ARG A 317 -11.60 0.35 -3.12
C ARG A 317 -11.89 -1.02 -2.53
N LEU A 318 -12.48 -1.93 -3.30
CA LEU A 318 -12.82 -3.27 -2.83
C LEU A 318 -11.60 -4.07 -2.36
N MET A 319 -10.52 -4.03 -3.13
CA MET A 319 -9.29 -4.73 -2.76
C MET A 319 -8.54 -4.03 -1.63
N PHE A 320 -8.50 -2.69 -1.62
CA PHE A 320 -7.96 -1.93 -0.49
C PHE A 320 -8.70 -2.26 0.81
N ASN A 321 -10.03 -2.34 0.76
CA ASN A 321 -10.86 -2.71 1.90
C ASN A 321 -10.62 -4.16 2.35
N ALA A 322 -10.44 -5.10 1.41
CA ALA A 322 -10.05 -6.47 1.74
C ALA A 322 -8.69 -6.53 2.47
N GLU A 323 -7.69 -5.77 2.01
CA GLU A 323 -6.39 -5.66 2.69
C GLU A 323 -6.50 -4.97 4.05
N ALA A 324 -7.27 -3.88 4.14
CA ALA A 324 -7.53 -3.18 5.38
C ALA A 324 -8.19 -4.11 6.41
N LEU A 325 -9.18 -4.89 5.98
CA LEU A 325 -9.81 -5.92 6.80
C LEU A 325 -8.81 -7.01 7.21
N ALA A 326 -7.98 -7.51 6.29
CA ALA A 326 -6.97 -8.50 6.62
C ALA A 326 -5.98 -7.99 7.69
N ARG A 327 -5.54 -6.73 7.57
CA ARG A 327 -4.69 -6.07 8.58
C ARG A 327 -5.43 -5.89 9.90
N LEU A 328 -6.68 -5.44 9.87
CA LEU A 328 -7.53 -5.25 11.05
C LEU A 328 -7.71 -6.56 11.83
N LEU A 329 -7.82 -7.68 11.12
CA LEU A 329 -7.94 -9.02 11.69
C LEU A 329 -6.58 -9.68 12.05
N GLY A 330 -5.46 -8.99 11.82
CA GLY A 330 -4.12 -9.51 12.11
C GLY A 330 -3.66 -10.67 11.21
N LEU A 331 -4.30 -10.82 10.04
CA LEU A 331 -3.94 -11.84 9.04
C LEU A 331 -2.62 -11.45 8.38
N THR A 332 -1.80 -12.46 8.06
CA THR A 332 -0.44 -12.27 7.55
C THR A 332 -0.28 -12.64 6.09
N ARG A 333 -1.30 -13.28 5.50
CA ARG A 333 -1.29 -13.70 4.11
C ARG A 333 -2.65 -13.45 3.49
N MET A 334 -2.67 -12.82 2.32
CA MET A 334 -3.83 -12.74 1.45
C MET A 334 -3.48 -13.43 0.13
N THR A 335 -4.37 -14.29 -0.36
CA THR A 335 -4.23 -14.98 -1.65
C THR A 335 -5.37 -14.59 -2.58
N ALA A 336 -5.10 -14.39 -3.85
CA ALA A 336 -6.13 -14.20 -4.87
C ALA A 336 -5.81 -15.12 -6.04
N HIS A 337 -6.82 -15.84 -6.55
CA HIS A 337 -6.65 -16.69 -7.73
C HIS A 337 -7.11 -15.91 -8.96
N ALA A 338 -6.17 -15.67 -9.87
CA ALA A 338 -6.40 -14.95 -11.12
C ALA A 338 -6.59 -15.96 -12.26
N THR A 339 -7.81 -16.08 -12.80
CA THR A 339 -8.11 -17.03 -13.89
C THR A 339 -8.09 -16.41 -15.30
N ASP A 340 -7.81 -15.11 -15.42
CA ASP A 340 -7.74 -14.39 -16.70
C ASP A 340 -6.47 -13.54 -16.82
N MET A 341 -6.04 -13.24 -18.05
CA MET A 341 -4.86 -12.40 -18.35
C MET A 341 -4.87 -11.04 -17.64
N GLY A 342 -6.05 -10.42 -17.49
CA GLY A 342 -6.21 -9.16 -16.75
C GLY A 342 -6.01 -9.32 -15.23
N SER A 343 -6.41 -10.45 -14.69
CA SER A 343 -6.19 -10.82 -13.28
C SER A 343 -4.74 -11.25 -13.05
N TYR A 344 -4.07 -11.84 -14.05
CA TYR A 344 -2.67 -12.23 -14.00
C TYR A 344 -1.75 -11.00 -13.97
N ALA A 345 -1.99 -9.99 -14.81
CA ALA A 345 -1.28 -8.71 -14.76
C ALA A 345 -1.42 -8.01 -13.40
N LEU A 346 -2.58 -8.18 -12.73
CA LEU A 346 -2.86 -7.64 -11.41
C LEU A 346 -2.18 -8.41 -10.27
N ALA A 347 -2.21 -9.75 -10.32
CA ALA A 347 -1.55 -10.61 -9.33
C ALA A 347 -0.02 -10.55 -9.41
N THR A 348 0.52 -10.36 -10.62
CA THR A 348 1.98 -10.25 -10.86
C THR A 348 2.54 -8.90 -10.41
N ALA A 349 1.71 -7.85 -10.37
CA ALA A 349 2.14 -6.51 -9.96
C ALA A 349 2.44 -6.39 -8.46
N GLY A 350 2.03 -7.35 -7.61
CA GLY A 350 2.40 -7.46 -6.19
C GLY A 350 1.96 -6.32 -5.26
N VAL A 351 1.56 -5.18 -5.82
CA VAL A 351 1.08 -3.96 -5.20
C VAL A 351 0.02 -3.39 -6.13
N TYR A 352 -1.07 -2.96 -5.52
CA TYR A 352 -2.23 -2.41 -6.18
C TYR A 352 -1.85 -1.30 -7.19
N LEU A 353 -2.51 -1.27 -8.36
CA LEU A 353 -2.27 -0.25 -9.38
C LEU A 353 -2.70 1.14 -8.86
N ARG A 354 -1.78 1.83 -8.20
CA ARG A 354 -1.82 3.28 -8.00
C ARG A 354 -1.53 4.04 -9.30
N ASP A 355 -1.30 3.32 -10.42
CA ASP A 355 -0.75 3.82 -11.67
C ASP A 355 -1.81 4.27 -12.70
N PRO A 356 -1.92 5.59 -12.97
CA PRO A 356 -2.81 6.14 -13.98
C PRO A 356 -2.40 5.80 -15.41
N GLU A 357 -1.16 5.35 -15.67
CA GLU A 357 -0.67 4.93 -17.00
C GLU A 357 -1.01 3.48 -17.33
N LEU A 358 -0.80 2.53 -16.42
CA LEU A 358 -1.32 1.16 -16.56
C LEU A 358 -2.85 1.15 -16.69
N TYR A 359 -3.54 2.05 -15.97
CA TYR A 359 -4.96 2.31 -16.16
C TYR A 359 -5.31 2.88 -17.54
N ARG A 360 -4.49 3.79 -18.10
CA ARG A 360 -4.67 4.31 -19.46
C ARG A 360 -4.38 3.25 -20.54
N ARG A 361 -3.41 2.35 -20.31
CA ARG A 361 -3.04 1.27 -21.24
C ARG A 361 -4.08 0.15 -21.27
N SER A 362 -4.67 -0.22 -20.13
CA SER A 362 -5.76 -1.21 -20.08
C SER A 362 -7.04 -0.74 -20.81
N ARG A 363 -7.19 0.57 -21.05
CA ARG A 363 -8.24 1.17 -21.89
C ARG A 363 -7.93 1.24 -23.39
N ARG A 364 -6.69 0.96 -23.81
CA ARG A 364 -6.22 1.13 -25.21
C ARG A 364 -6.07 -0.18 -25.99
N GLN A 365 -6.44 -1.33 -25.44
CA GLN A 365 -6.56 -2.55 -26.25
C GLN A 365 -8.01 -2.70 -26.73
N PRO A 366 -8.22 -2.93 -28.04
CA PRO A 366 -9.54 -3.10 -28.64
C PRO A 366 -10.27 -4.37 -28.15
#